data_AF-A0A3A4VBY8-F1
#
_entry.id   AF-A0A3A4VBY8-F1
#
_cell.length_a   1.000
_cell.length_b   1.000
_cell.length_c   1.000
_cell.angle_alpha   90.00
_cell.angle_beta   90.00
_cell.angle_gamma   90.00
#
_symmetry.space_group_name_H-M   'P 1'
#
loop_
_entity.id
_entity.type
_entity.pdbx_description
1 polymer ?
#
loop_
_entity_poly.entity_id
_entity_poly.type
_entity_poly.pdbx_seq_one_letter_code
_entity_poly.pdbx_strand_id
1 'polypeptide(L)'
;MKTAERKAHEGLIATLPTINCAKPGAAYAAFLLAKSYENVHVPPAARGDVISVFTNLKNELAETGVGHDDVVTATDQIDRTVESIEAQKAGENGVGVEQADQPVRASPAVEDQRPDPLAR
;
A
#
# COMPACT_ATOMS: atom_id res chain seq x y z
N MET A 1 -13.44 -5.85 6.92
CA MET A 1 -12.74 -5.53 5.66
C MET A 1 -13.75 -5.03 4.64
N LYS A 2 -13.64 -3.77 4.18
CA LYS A 2 -14.63 -3.16 3.29
C LYS A 2 -14.40 -3.62 1.86
N THR A 3 -15.45 -4.05 1.17
CA THR A 3 -15.43 -4.65 -0.18
C THR A 3 -14.73 -3.80 -1.25
N ALA A 4 -14.59 -2.49 -1.02
CA ALA A 4 -13.93 -1.54 -1.92
C ALA A 4 -12.41 -1.67 -1.93
N GLU A 5 -11.77 -1.88 -0.77
CA GLU A 5 -10.30 -2.02 -0.67
C GLU A 5 -9.82 -3.28 -1.39
N ARG A 6 -10.56 -4.38 -1.23
CA ARG A 6 -10.28 -5.64 -1.94
C ARG A 6 -10.31 -5.45 -3.47
N LYS A 7 -11.36 -4.80 -3.99
CA LYS A 7 -11.49 -4.55 -5.44
C LYS A 7 -10.42 -3.61 -5.97
N ALA A 8 -9.95 -2.65 -5.16
CA ALA A 8 -8.85 -1.77 -5.54
C ALA A 8 -7.53 -2.55 -5.71
N HIS A 9 -7.23 -3.48 -4.79
CA HIS A 9 -6.06 -4.35 -4.92
C HIS A 9 -6.17 -5.32 -6.10
N GLU A 10 -7.32 -5.98 -6.28
CA GLU A 10 -7.56 -6.89 -7.40
C GLU A 10 -7.42 -6.19 -8.76
N GLY A 11 -7.99 -4.99 -8.90
CA GLY A 11 -7.86 -4.19 -10.12
C GLY A 11 -6.42 -3.78 -10.39
N LEU A 12 -5.66 -3.48 -9.35
CA LEU A 12 -4.29 -3.02 -9.50
C LEU A 12 -3.30 -4.16 -9.77
N ILE A 13 -3.50 -5.33 -9.17
CA ILE A 13 -2.83 -6.59 -9.54
C ILE A 13 -3.09 -6.93 -11.01
N ALA A 14 -4.30 -6.68 -11.51
CA ALA A 14 -4.62 -6.90 -12.92
C ALA A 14 -3.99 -5.85 -13.86
N THR A 15 -3.72 -4.64 -13.38
CA THR A 15 -3.23 -3.52 -14.20
C THR A 15 -1.71 -3.44 -14.24
N LEU A 16 -1.03 -3.75 -13.14
CA LEU A 16 0.43 -3.71 -13.03
C LEU A 16 1.18 -4.48 -14.15
N PRO A 17 0.78 -5.72 -14.54
CA PRO A 17 1.41 -6.46 -15.63
C PRO A 17 1.19 -5.84 -17.02
N THR A 18 0.35 -4.81 -17.15
CA THR A 18 0.10 -4.13 -18.43
C THR A 18 1.06 -2.96 -18.68
N ILE A 19 1.92 -2.64 -17.71
CA ILE A 19 2.95 -1.62 -17.87
C ILE A 19 3.96 -2.13 -18.91
N ASN A 20 3.99 -1.48 -20.06
CA ASN A 20 4.98 -1.77 -21.08
C ASN A 20 6.32 -1.11 -20.72
N CYS A 21 7.24 -1.88 -20.13
CA CYS A 21 8.56 -1.43 -19.68
C CYS A 21 9.45 -0.85 -20.80
N ALA A 22 9.17 -1.17 -22.07
CA ALA A 22 9.92 -0.64 -23.21
C ALA A 22 9.48 0.78 -23.64
N LYS A 23 8.45 1.37 -23.00
CA LYS A 23 7.97 2.72 -23.33
C LYS A 23 8.73 3.78 -22.52
N PRO A 24 9.02 4.95 -23.12
CA PRO A 24 9.51 6.10 -22.36
C PRO A 24 8.58 6.43 -21.18
N GLY A 25 9.16 6.65 -20.01
CA GLY A 25 8.41 6.94 -18.78
C GLY A 25 7.93 5.71 -18.00
N ALA A 26 8.20 4.48 -18.46
CA ALA A 26 7.84 3.28 -17.72
C ALA A 26 8.50 3.22 -16.34
N ALA A 27 9.79 3.58 -16.24
CA ALA A 27 10.49 3.66 -14.96
C ALA A 27 9.82 4.66 -13.99
N TYR A 28 9.43 5.84 -14.48
CA TYR A 28 8.71 6.82 -13.67
C TYR A 28 7.32 6.33 -13.24
N ALA A 29 6.57 5.68 -14.14
CA ALA A 29 5.27 5.10 -13.82
C ALA A 29 5.40 3.99 -12.76
N ALA A 30 6.39 3.11 -12.90
CA ALA A 30 6.69 2.07 -11.94
C ALA A 30 7.11 2.63 -10.58
N PHE A 31 7.94 3.67 -10.57
CA PHE A 31 8.31 4.40 -9.34
C PHE A 31 7.08 4.93 -8.61
N LEU A 32 6.20 5.67 -9.32
CA LEU A 32 4.99 6.24 -8.71
C LEU A 32 4.07 5.15 -8.16
N LEU A 33 3.96 4.04 -8.88
CA LEU A 33 3.12 2.93 -8.49
C LEU A 33 3.66 2.21 -7.25
N ALA A 34 4.96 1.90 -7.23
CA ALA A 34 5.64 1.36 -6.06
C ALA A 34 5.47 2.30 -4.85
N LYS A 35 5.73 3.60 -5.05
CA LYS A 35 5.55 4.61 -4.00
C LYS A 35 4.12 4.65 -3.45
N SER A 36 3.12 4.48 -4.31
CA SER A 36 1.72 4.44 -3.89
C SER A 36 1.38 3.21 -3.05
N TYR A 37 2.17 2.14 -3.13
CA TYR A 37 1.97 0.88 -2.40
C TYR A 37 2.85 0.73 -1.15
N GLU A 38 3.95 1.48 -1.05
CA GLU A 38 4.88 1.42 0.08
C GLU A 38 4.16 1.55 1.44
N ASN A 39 3.10 2.36 1.48
CA ASN A 39 2.35 2.67 2.71
C ASN A 39 0.96 2.05 2.76
N VAL A 40 0.60 1.18 1.81
CA VAL A 40 -0.75 0.62 1.73
C VAL A 40 -0.80 -0.70 2.48
N HIS A 41 -1.86 -0.88 3.29
CA HIS A 41 -2.15 -2.17 3.88
C HIS A 41 -2.61 -3.15 2.80
N VAL A 42 -1.80 -4.18 2.54
CA VAL A 42 -2.14 -5.23 1.57
C VAL A 42 -2.80 -6.39 2.31
N PRO A 43 -4.01 -6.82 1.91
CA PRO A 43 -4.71 -7.94 2.54
C PRO A 43 -3.87 -9.22 2.50
N PRO A 44 -3.82 -10.04 3.57
CA PRO A 44 -2.97 -11.22 3.63
C PRO A 44 -3.09 -12.17 2.42
N ALA A 45 -4.30 -12.34 1.89
CA ALA A 45 -4.57 -13.19 0.74
C ALA A 45 -3.98 -12.67 -0.59
N ALA A 46 -3.72 -11.36 -0.70
CA ALA A 46 -3.24 -10.71 -1.93
C ALA A 46 -1.74 -10.37 -1.89
N ARG A 47 -1.07 -10.49 -0.74
CA ARG A 47 0.34 -10.09 -0.56
C ARG A 47 1.27 -10.81 -1.52
N GLY A 48 1.11 -12.13 -1.67
CA GLY A 48 1.93 -12.93 -2.58
C GLY A 48 1.84 -12.46 -4.03
N ASP A 49 0.62 -12.18 -4.49
CA ASP A 49 0.37 -11.70 -5.85
C ASP A 49 0.97 -10.31 -6.05
N VAL A 50 0.74 -9.38 -5.12
CA VAL A 50 1.28 -8.00 -5.21
C VAL A 50 2.81 -8.02 -5.23
N ILE A 51 3.45 -8.80 -4.36
CA ILE A 51 4.93 -8.95 -4.33
C ILE A 51 5.43 -9.55 -5.64
N SER A 52 4.79 -10.61 -6.15
CA SER A 52 5.19 -11.25 -7.41
C SER A 52 5.11 -10.26 -8.57
N VAL A 53 4.08 -9.44 -8.61
CA VAL A 53 3.86 -8.48 -9.67
C VAL A 53 4.91 -7.35 -9.63
N PHE A 54 5.22 -6.82 -8.44
CA PHE A 54 6.28 -5.83 -8.29
C PHE A 54 7.66 -6.40 -8.63
N THR A 55 7.94 -7.64 -8.22
CA THR A 55 9.18 -8.35 -8.58
C THR A 55 9.31 -8.53 -10.09
N ASN A 56 8.24 -8.93 -10.78
CA ASN A 56 8.24 -9.07 -12.23
C ASN A 56 8.49 -7.72 -12.92
N LEU A 57 7.79 -6.66 -12.48
CA LEU A 57 7.98 -5.30 -12.98
C LEU A 57 9.44 -4.83 -12.81
N LYS A 58 10.06 -5.13 -11.67
CA LYS A 58 11.49 -4.84 -11.43
C LYS A 58 12.39 -5.52 -12.45
N ASN A 59 12.17 -6.82 -12.68
CA ASN A 59 12.98 -7.60 -13.62
C ASN A 59 12.83 -7.08 -15.05
N GLU A 60 11.59 -6.79 -15.49
CA GLU A 60 11.34 -6.21 -16.81
C GLU A 60 12.00 -4.84 -16.99
N LEU A 61 11.92 -3.95 -15.98
CA LEU A 61 12.62 -2.66 -16.02
C LEU A 61 14.13 -2.83 -16.11
N ALA A 62 14.71 -3.73 -15.31
CA ALA A 62 16.14 -4.02 -15.33
C ALA A 62 16.60 -4.55 -16.69
N GLU A 63 15.80 -5.38 -17.37
CA GLU A 63 16.09 -5.87 -18.72
C GLU A 63 16.05 -4.76 -19.78
N THR A 64 15.18 -3.75 -19.61
CA THR A 64 14.99 -2.67 -20.60
C THR A 64 15.99 -1.51 -20.50
N GLY A 65 16.63 -1.29 -19.35
CA GLY A 65 17.43 -0.07 -19.12
C GLY A 65 18.56 -0.23 -18.12
N VAL A 66 19.40 -1.26 -18.29
CA VAL A 66 20.61 -1.48 -17.46
C VAL A 66 21.47 -0.21 -17.43
N GLY A 67 21.59 0.41 -16.25
CA GLY A 67 22.49 1.55 -16.03
C GLY A 67 21.90 2.94 -16.23
N HIS A 68 20.58 3.06 -16.41
CA HIS A 68 19.91 4.36 -16.37
C HIS A 68 19.47 4.73 -14.94
N ASP A 69 19.77 5.96 -14.50
CA ASP A 69 19.49 6.44 -13.13
C ASP A 69 18.01 6.37 -12.74
N ASP A 70 17.10 6.57 -13.70
CA ASP A 70 15.65 6.49 -13.49
C ASP A 70 15.19 5.05 -13.26
N VAL A 71 15.76 4.08 -13.99
CA VAL A 71 15.53 2.65 -13.78
C VAL A 71 16.02 2.23 -12.41
N VAL A 72 17.25 2.61 -12.02
CA VAL A 72 17.79 2.30 -10.68
C VAL A 72 16.89 2.87 -9.58
N THR A 73 16.49 4.13 -9.71
CA THR A 73 15.59 4.79 -8.74
C THR A 73 14.24 4.06 -8.64
N ALA A 74 13.69 3.61 -9.77
CA ALA A 74 12.44 2.87 -9.81
C ALA A 74 12.59 1.49 -9.17
N THR A 75 13.65 0.74 -9.48
CA THR A 75 13.89 -0.59 -8.90
C THR A 75 14.12 -0.52 -7.39
N ASP A 76 14.84 0.49 -6.90
CA ASP A 76 15.06 0.72 -5.45
C ASP A 76 13.76 1.06 -4.71
N GLN A 77 12.86 1.81 -5.35
CA GLN A 77 11.54 2.09 -4.78
C GLN A 77 10.64 0.85 -4.79
N ILE A 78 10.74 0.00 -5.82
CA ILE A 78 10.04 -1.28 -5.87
C ILE A 78 10.53 -2.19 -4.73
N ASP A 79 11.84 -2.30 -4.50
CA ASP A 79 12.39 -3.12 -3.42
C ASP A 79 11.90 -2.67 -2.04
N ARG A 80 11.93 -1.37 -1.75
CA ARG A 80 11.34 -0.81 -0.51
C ARG A 80 9.85 -1.13 -0.34
N THR A 81 9.11 -1.15 -1.45
CA THR A 81 7.68 -1.46 -1.44
C THR A 81 7.44 -2.92 -1.12
N VAL A 82 8.21 -3.82 -1.73
CA VAL A 82 8.17 -5.26 -1.43
C VAL A 82 8.52 -5.52 0.03
N GLU A 83 9.60 -4.92 0.54
CA GLU A 83 10.01 -5.03 1.95
C GLU A 83 8.89 -4.58 2.90
N SER A 84 8.21 -3.46 2.61
CA SER A 84 7.09 -2.98 3.43
C SER A 84 5.92 -3.97 3.44
N ILE A 85 5.59 -4.59 2.30
CA ILE A 85 4.50 -5.57 2.21
C ILE A 85 4.90 -6.90 2.88
N GLU A 86 6.17 -7.28 2.81
CA GLU A 86 6.71 -8.44 3.51
C GLU A 86 6.73 -8.24 5.03
N ALA A 87 7.04 -7.04 5.53
CA ALA A 87 6.92 -6.71 6.95
C ALA A 87 5.47 -6.88 7.46
N GLN A 88 4.48 -6.51 6.63
CA GLN A 88 3.06 -6.78 6.92
C GLN A 88 2.75 -8.28 7.08
N LYS A 89 3.49 -9.17 6.42
CA LYS A 89 3.38 -10.64 6.56
C LYS A 89 3.87 -11.11 7.93
N ALA A 90 4.88 -10.48 8.50
CA ALA A 90 5.42 -10.80 9.82
C ALA A 90 4.52 -10.32 10.98
N GLY A 91 3.41 -9.63 10.67
CA GLY A 91 2.54 -9.01 11.68
C GLY A 91 3.03 -7.63 12.12
N GLU A 92 4.07 -7.10 11.48
CA GLU A 92 4.52 -5.73 11.66
C GLU A 92 3.69 -4.80 10.78
N ASN A 93 3.45 -3.59 11.27
CA ASN A 93 2.91 -2.55 10.42
C ASN A 93 3.98 -2.18 9.39
N GLY A 94 3.67 -2.30 8.08
CA GLY A 94 4.51 -1.72 7.03
C GLY A 94 4.75 -0.23 7.29
N VAL A 95 5.75 0.37 6.62
CA VAL A 95 6.27 1.72 6.91
C VAL A 95 5.18 2.82 6.96
N GLY A 96 4.00 2.58 6.38
CA GLY A 96 2.87 3.52 6.35
C GLY A 96 1.63 3.20 7.18
N VAL A 97 1.63 2.23 8.11
CA VAL A 97 0.41 1.93 8.88
C VAL A 97 0.29 2.84 10.11
N GLU A 98 -0.27 4.05 9.93
CA GLU A 98 -1.11 4.62 10.98
C GLU A 98 -2.41 3.80 11.06
N GLN A 99 -2.36 2.79 11.93
CA GLN A 99 -3.47 2.13 12.63
C GLN A 99 -4.89 2.34 12.05
N ALA A 100 -5.20 1.70 10.91
CA ALA A 100 -6.59 1.55 10.46
C ALA A 100 -7.41 0.58 11.34
N ASP A 101 -6.75 -0.11 12.30
CA ASP A 101 -7.33 -1.20 13.09
C ASP A 101 -7.27 -0.94 14.62
N GLN A 102 -7.23 0.32 15.07
CA GLN A 102 -7.70 0.57 16.43
C GLN A 102 -9.23 0.42 16.44
N PRO A 103 -9.81 -0.55 17.19
CA PRO A 103 -11.24 -0.51 17.45
C PRO A 103 -11.50 0.83 18.15
N VAL A 104 -12.33 1.68 17.54
CA VAL A 104 -12.88 2.86 18.20
C VAL A 104 -13.51 2.35 19.47
N ARG A 105 -12.82 2.49 20.61
CA ARG A 105 -13.40 2.24 21.93
C ARG A 105 -14.62 3.14 21.95
N ALA A 106 -15.81 2.54 21.94
CA ALA A 106 -17.04 3.26 22.20
C ALA A 106 -16.80 4.09 23.47
N SER A 107 -16.86 5.42 23.32
CA SER A 107 -16.84 6.31 24.47
C SER A 107 -17.91 5.80 25.45
N PRO A 108 -17.60 5.64 26.75
CA PRO A 108 -18.66 5.38 27.70
C PRO A 108 -19.68 6.51 27.58
N ALA A 109 -20.94 6.12 27.51
CA ALA A 109 -22.07 7.03 27.48
C ALA A 109 -21.86 8.13 28.51
N VAL A 110 -22.01 9.39 28.07
CA VAL A 110 -22.05 10.53 28.98
C VAL A 110 -23.20 10.27 29.95
N GLU A 111 -22.83 9.98 31.18
CA GLU A 111 -23.75 9.76 32.28
C GLU A 111 -24.57 11.04 32.51
N ASP A 112 -25.88 10.86 32.57
CA ASP A 112 -26.92 11.85 32.84
C ASP A 112 -26.55 12.72 34.05
N GLN A 113 -26.09 13.95 33.81
CA GLN A 113 -26.09 15.01 34.80
C GLN A 113 -27.00 16.14 34.31
N ARG A 114 -28.31 15.94 34.41
CA ARG A 114 -29.23 17.08 34.56
C ARG A 114 -28.96 17.75 35.91
N PRO A 115 -28.55 19.02 35.96
CA PRO A 115 -28.66 19.77 37.20
C PRO A 115 -30.14 20.06 37.49
N ASP A 116 -30.55 19.72 38.72
CA ASP A 116 -31.85 20.02 39.34
C ASP A 116 -32.14 21.55 39.30
N PRO A 117 -33.40 21.98 39.16
CA PRO A 117 -33.76 23.34 38.79
C PRO A 117 -33.97 24.20 40.03
N LEU A 118 -33.08 25.15 40.34
CA LEU A 118 -33.39 26.18 41.35
C LEU A 118 -32.62 27.49 41.11
N ALA A 119 -33.35 28.60 41.27
CA ALA A 119 -32.89 29.92 41.71
C ALA A 119 -32.32 30.91 40.66
N ARG A 120 -33.22 31.62 39.94
CA ARG A 120 -33.63 33.00 40.24
C ARG A 120 -34.71 33.49 39.27
#